data_AF-A0A1E3BRG0-F1
#
_entry.id   AF-A0A1E3BRG0-F1
#
_cell.length_a   1.000
_cell.length_b   1.000
_cell.length_c   1.000
_cell.angle_alpha   90.00
_cell.angle_beta   90.00
_cell.angle_gamma   90.00
#
_symmetry.space_group_name_H-M   'P 1'
#
loop_
_entity.id
_entity.type
_entity.pdbx_description
1 polymer ?
#
loop_
_entity_poly.entity_id
_entity_poly.type
_entity_poly.pdbx_seq_one_letter_code
_entity_poly.pdbx_strand_id
1 'polypeptide(L)'
;MPPIRSQSSRNSIEQEGRVLLAIQAIKKQEISSIRDAARQFQVPRTTLQRRLTGLTVRSETRANSHKLTKTEEQSLVQWIFSLDDRGAAPRPTSVQEIANLLLAARGSTPVQTVGEKWAYNFIKRHPELSTQFSRRYNYERAKCEDPIIIHEWFDCVQRTILQYGIDPDDIYNFDETGFAMGLTATAKVVTRSEYYGQRSLLQPGNREWVTSIECTNASGWALPPCIIFKGKVFIEAWFDDLPGDWRFEVSPNGWTSDEITSVAFKSSLFRRQLLV
;
A
#
# COMPACT_ATOMS: atom_id res chain seq x y z
N MET A 1 1.70 17.11 10.68
CA MET A 1 1.80 18.58 10.62
C MET A 1 0.55 19.14 9.97
N PRO A 2 -0.13 20.15 10.54
CA PRO A 2 -1.21 20.83 9.83
C PRO A 2 -0.65 21.55 8.59
N PRO A 3 -1.38 21.59 7.47
CA PRO A 3 -0.87 22.15 6.22
C PRO A 3 -0.62 23.65 6.36
N ILE A 4 0.55 24.10 5.94
CA ILE A 4 0.93 25.52 5.89
C ILE A 4 0.01 26.19 4.85
N ARG A 5 -0.94 26.99 5.34
CA ARG A 5 -1.85 27.76 4.50
C ARG A 5 -1.08 28.86 3.77
N SER A 6 -1.21 28.93 2.44
CA SER A 6 -0.60 29.98 1.63
C SER A 6 -1.16 31.36 1.98
N GLN A 7 -0.37 32.42 1.80
CA GLN A 7 -0.78 33.79 2.12
C GLN A 7 -2.05 34.23 1.37
N SER A 8 -2.24 33.76 0.13
CA SER A 8 -3.46 33.93 -0.67
C SER A 8 -4.71 33.33 0.00
N SER A 9 -4.58 32.13 0.60
CA SER A 9 -5.71 31.47 1.27
C SER A 9 -6.13 32.15 2.58
N ARG A 10 -5.17 32.72 3.33
CA ARG A 10 -5.47 33.52 4.54
C ARG A 10 -6.23 34.80 4.19
N ASN A 11 -5.77 35.53 3.17
CA ASN A 11 -6.43 36.74 2.70
C ASN A 11 -7.88 36.49 2.23
N SER A 12 -8.13 35.34 1.59
CA SER A 12 -9.48 34.94 1.15
C SER A 12 -10.45 34.69 2.31
N ILE A 13 -9.98 34.02 3.38
CA ILE A 13 -10.80 33.72 4.56
C ILE A 13 -11.12 34.99 5.35
N GLU A 14 -10.14 35.87 5.54
CA GLU A 14 -10.34 37.15 6.22
C GLU A 14 -11.31 38.06 5.45
N GLN A 15 -11.19 38.09 4.12
CA GLN A 15 -12.11 38.83 3.27
C GLN A 15 -13.55 38.29 3.39
N GLU A 16 -13.72 36.98 3.43
CA GLU A 16 -15.03 36.35 3.59
C GLU A 16 -15.64 36.62 4.98
N GLY A 17 -14.82 36.59 6.04
CA GLY A 17 -15.27 36.97 7.38
C GLY A 17 -15.83 38.39 7.45
N ARG A 18 -15.18 39.35 6.78
CA ARG A 18 -15.68 40.74 6.69
C ARG A 18 -16.99 40.85 5.91
N VAL A 19 -17.15 40.05 4.84
CA VAL A 19 -18.39 39.98 4.06
C VAL A 19 -19.55 39.45 4.93
N LEU A 20 -19.32 38.40 5.72
CA LEU A 20 -20.34 37.85 6.62
C LEU A 20 -20.76 38.86 7.71
N LEU A 21 -19.79 39.58 8.29
CA LEU A 21 -20.08 40.64 9.26
C LEU A 21 -20.90 41.78 8.63
N ALA A 22 -20.57 42.20 7.41
CA ALA A 22 -21.32 43.21 6.68
C ALA A 22 -22.77 42.77 6.36
N ILE A 23 -22.97 41.51 5.99
CA ILE A 23 -24.31 40.94 5.78
C ILE A 23 -25.09 40.93 7.09
N GLN A 24 -24.45 40.57 8.20
CA GLN A 24 -25.10 40.53 9.52
C GLN A 24 -25.52 41.92 9.99
N ALA A 25 -24.68 42.94 9.83
CA ALA A 25 -24.99 44.34 10.16
C ALA A 25 -26.19 44.88 9.35
N ILE A 26 -26.27 44.54 8.05
CA ILE A 26 -27.42 44.90 7.22
C ILE A 26 -28.69 44.18 7.68
N LYS A 27 -28.60 42.86 7.98
CA LYS A 27 -29.74 42.08 8.46
C LYS A 27 -30.26 42.55 9.81
N LYS A 28 -29.38 43.01 10.70
CA LYS A 28 -29.72 43.60 12.00
C LYS A 28 -30.23 45.04 11.90
N GLN A 29 -30.31 45.62 10.70
CA GLN A 29 -30.67 47.02 10.45
C GLN A 29 -29.73 48.05 11.11
N GLU A 30 -28.52 47.64 11.52
CA GLU A 30 -27.49 48.55 12.04
C GLU A 30 -26.96 49.47 10.92
N ILE A 31 -26.99 48.98 9.67
CA ILE A 31 -26.62 49.74 8.47
C ILE A 31 -27.66 49.47 7.39
N SER A 32 -28.32 50.51 6.90
CA SER A 32 -29.36 50.41 5.87
C SER A 32 -28.81 50.42 4.44
N SER A 33 -27.63 51.01 4.23
CA SER A 33 -27.03 51.19 2.91
C SER A 33 -25.93 50.16 2.63
N ILE A 34 -26.09 49.40 1.54
CA ILE A 34 -25.08 48.43 1.05
C ILE A 34 -23.74 49.14 0.78
N ARG A 35 -23.77 50.40 0.34
CA ARG A 35 -22.55 51.19 0.06
C ARG A 35 -21.80 51.52 1.35
N ASP A 36 -22.54 51.84 2.41
CA ASP A 36 -21.96 52.19 3.71
C ASP A 36 -21.41 50.97 4.42
N ALA A 37 -22.14 49.85 4.39
CA ALA A 37 -21.65 48.57 4.89
C ALA A 37 -20.38 48.12 4.15
N ALA A 38 -20.35 48.25 2.81
CA ALA A 38 -19.17 47.92 2.02
C ALA A 38 -17.94 48.76 2.43
N ARG A 39 -18.13 50.05 2.70
CA ARG A 39 -17.07 50.97 3.15
C ARG A 39 -16.61 50.65 4.58
N GLN A 40 -17.53 50.47 5.51
CA GLN A 40 -17.23 50.24 6.93
C GLN A 40 -16.51 48.91 7.17
N PHE A 41 -16.92 47.86 6.47
CA PHE A 41 -16.30 46.54 6.57
C PHE A 41 -15.16 46.31 5.56
N GLN A 42 -14.81 47.33 4.77
CA GLN A 42 -13.74 47.28 3.76
C GLN A 42 -13.88 46.10 2.78
N VAL A 43 -15.09 45.90 2.25
CA VAL A 43 -15.40 44.85 1.27
C VAL A 43 -15.89 45.46 -0.05
N PRO A 44 -15.58 44.86 -1.21
CA PRO A 44 -16.13 45.34 -2.47
C PRO A 44 -17.66 45.32 -2.48
N ARG A 45 -18.28 46.46 -2.81
CA ARG A 45 -19.75 46.60 -2.87
C ARG A 45 -20.40 45.53 -3.75
N THR A 46 -19.80 45.22 -4.89
CA THR A 46 -20.30 44.21 -5.85
C THR A 46 -20.32 42.81 -5.25
N THR A 47 -19.28 42.44 -4.49
CA THR A 47 -19.22 41.16 -3.76
C THR A 47 -20.29 41.09 -2.69
N LEU A 48 -20.44 42.14 -1.87
CA LEU A 48 -21.46 42.21 -0.82
C LEU A 48 -22.87 42.10 -1.41
N GLN A 49 -23.15 42.83 -2.50
CA GLN A 49 -24.44 42.77 -3.20
C GLN A 49 -24.73 41.36 -3.74
N ARG A 50 -23.76 40.70 -4.39
CA ARG A 50 -23.90 39.31 -4.87
C ARG A 50 -24.23 38.33 -3.73
N ARG A 51 -23.59 38.49 -2.58
CA ARG A 51 -23.80 37.61 -1.41
C ARG A 51 -25.18 37.84 -0.78
N LEU A 52 -25.65 39.08 -0.74
CA LEU A 52 -27.02 39.42 -0.31
C LEU A 52 -28.08 38.85 -1.26
N THR A 53 -27.81 38.78 -2.57
CA THR A 53 -28.70 38.12 -3.54
C THR A 53 -28.62 36.59 -3.53
N GLY A 54 -27.86 35.99 -2.59
CA GLY A 54 -27.84 34.54 -2.37
C GLY A 54 -26.71 33.77 -3.04
N LEU A 55 -25.74 34.43 -3.68
CA LEU A 55 -24.56 33.71 -4.19
C LEU A 55 -23.68 33.23 -3.04
N THR A 56 -23.33 31.94 -3.05
CA THR A 56 -22.41 31.32 -2.07
C THR A 56 -20.95 31.67 -2.34
N VAL A 57 -20.08 31.47 -1.36
CA VAL A 57 -18.64 31.69 -1.52
C VAL A 57 -18.11 30.68 -2.52
N ARG A 58 -17.20 31.08 -3.40
CA ARG A 58 -16.63 30.17 -4.39
C ARG A 58 -15.93 28.94 -3.76
N SER A 59 -15.42 29.05 -2.53
CA SER A 59 -14.85 27.93 -1.78
C SER A 59 -15.90 26.91 -1.31
N GLU A 60 -17.14 27.35 -1.12
CA GLU A 60 -18.29 26.52 -0.72
C GLU A 60 -19.10 26.06 -1.96
N THR A 61 -18.98 26.77 -3.08
CA THR A 61 -19.58 26.37 -4.35
C THR A 61 -18.77 25.22 -4.96
N ARG A 62 -19.47 24.11 -5.26
CA ARG A 62 -18.88 22.99 -6.00
C ARG A 62 -18.36 23.47 -7.36
N ALA A 63 -17.15 23.07 -7.75
CA ALA A 63 -16.57 23.46 -9.02
C ALA A 63 -17.46 23.00 -10.20
N ASN A 64 -17.54 23.82 -11.26
CA ASN A 64 -18.45 23.66 -12.41
C ASN A 64 -18.14 22.47 -13.34
N SER A 65 -17.57 21.36 -12.85
CA SER A 65 -17.14 20.23 -13.69
C SER A 65 -17.28 18.86 -13.03
N HIS A 66 -18.08 18.73 -11.97
CA HIS A 66 -18.45 17.41 -11.47
C HIS A 66 -19.56 16.81 -12.34
N LYS A 67 -19.28 15.64 -12.95
CA LYS A 67 -20.29 14.92 -13.75
C LYS A 67 -21.30 14.17 -12.88
N LEU A 68 -20.85 13.65 -11.74
CA LEU A 68 -21.68 12.96 -10.75
C LEU A 68 -22.27 13.94 -9.71
N THR A 69 -23.44 13.62 -9.15
CA THR A 69 -23.98 14.35 -7.99
C THR A 69 -23.18 14.05 -6.73
N LYS A 70 -23.40 14.81 -5.66
CA LYS A 70 -22.74 14.56 -4.36
C LYS A 70 -23.13 13.18 -3.80
N THR A 71 -24.39 12.79 -3.95
CA THR A 71 -24.90 11.50 -3.50
C THR A 71 -24.30 10.34 -4.30
N GLU A 72 -24.18 10.47 -5.62
CA GLU A 72 -23.54 9.45 -6.45
C GLU A 72 -22.04 9.30 -6.17
N GLU A 73 -21.30 10.42 -5.99
CA GLU A 73 -19.89 10.34 -5.58
C GLU A 73 -19.78 9.61 -4.23
N GLN A 74 -20.65 9.93 -3.27
CA GLN A 74 -20.65 9.25 -1.97
C GLN A 74 -20.98 7.75 -2.08
N SER A 75 -21.98 7.38 -2.88
CA SER A 75 -22.31 5.97 -3.13
C SER A 75 -21.15 5.23 -3.79
N LEU A 76 -20.42 5.89 -4.70
CA LEU A 76 -19.25 5.30 -5.33
C LEU A 76 -18.10 5.09 -4.33
N VAL A 77 -17.89 6.03 -3.40
CA VAL A 77 -16.93 5.85 -2.29
C VAL A 77 -17.32 4.65 -1.42
N GLN A 78 -18.59 4.54 -1.02
CA GLN A 78 -19.07 3.41 -0.20
C GLN A 78 -18.95 2.06 -0.93
N TRP A 79 -19.21 2.05 -2.23
CA TRP A 79 -19.01 0.87 -3.07
C TRP A 79 -17.53 0.45 -3.12
N ILE A 80 -16.59 1.41 -3.21
CA ILE A 80 -15.15 1.13 -3.15
C ILE A 80 -14.77 0.49 -1.82
N PHE A 81 -15.20 1.07 -0.68
CA PHE A 81 -14.91 0.49 0.65
C PHE A 81 -15.48 -0.92 0.82
N SER A 82 -16.72 -1.14 0.39
CA SER A 82 -17.31 -2.48 0.45
C SER A 82 -16.52 -3.52 -0.36
N LEU A 83 -15.92 -3.14 -1.47
CA LEU A 83 -15.06 -4.04 -2.25
C LEU A 83 -13.69 -4.26 -1.60
N ASP A 84 -13.12 -3.20 -1.01
CA ASP A 84 -11.84 -3.27 -0.29
C ASP A 84 -11.93 -4.20 0.93
N ASP A 85 -12.99 -4.09 1.73
CA ASP A 85 -13.25 -4.95 2.90
C ASP A 85 -13.35 -6.45 2.53
N ARG A 86 -13.70 -6.74 1.28
CA ARG A 86 -13.79 -8.12 0.74
C ARG A 86 -12.51 -8.58 0.04
N GLY A 87 -11.44 -7.79 0.10
CA GLY A 87 -10.17 -8.07 -0.57
C GLY A 87 -10.22 -7.91 -2.10
N ALA A 88 -11.22 -7.20 -2.62
CA ALA A 88 -11.50 -7.04 -4.05
C ALA A 88 -11.44 -5.57 -4.50
N ALA A 89 -10.52 -4.79 -3.92
CA ALA A 89 -10.36 -3.36 -4.20
C ALA A 89 -10.34 -3.05 -5.72
N PRO A 90 -11.19 -2.13 -6.21
CA PRO A 90 -11.34 -1.89 -7.64
C PRO A 90 -10.16 -1.10 -8.21
N ARG A 91 -9.85 -1.35 -9.50
CA ARG A 91 -8.88 -0.53 -10.24
C ARG A 91 -9.48 0.83 -10.60
N PRO A 92 -8.66 1.88 -10.80
CA PRO A 92 -9.16 3.19 -11.27
C PRO A 92 -10.00 3.11 -12.55
N THR A 93 -9.67 2.19 -13.46
CA THR A 93 -10.46 1.93 -14.68
C THR A 93 -11.86 1.42 -14.36
N SER A 94 -12.01 0.49 -13.42
CA SER A 94 -13.31 -0.02 -12.98
C SER A 94 -14.14 1.07 -12.30
N VAL A 95 -13.50 1.94 -11.50
CA VAL A 95 -14.19 3.12 -10.91
C VAL A 95 -14.71 4.05 -12.00
N GLN A 96 -13.95 4.23 -13.09
CA GLN A 96 -14.37 5.00 -14.26
C GLN A 96 -15.57 4.35 -14.98
N GLU A 97 -15.55 3.03 -15.16
CA GLU A 97 -16.63 2.26 -15.77
C GLU A 97 -17.92 2.37 -14.97
N ILE A 98 -17.88 2.18 -13.64
CA ILE A 98 -19.06 2.34 -12.78
C ILE A 98 -19.59 3.78 -12.84
N ALA A 99 -18.72 4.78 -12.85
CA ALA A 99 -19.15 6.17 -13.01
C ALA A 99 -19.86 6.41 -14.35
N ASN A 100 -19.39 5.80 -15.45
CA ASN A 100 -20.07 5.85 -16.74
C ASN A 100 -21.41 5.11 -16.74
N LEU A 101 -21.52 3.97 -16.05
CA LEU A 101 -22.79 3.26 -15.88
C LEU A 101 -23.82 4.10 -15.13
N LEU A 102 -23.41 4.79 -14.06
CA LEU A 102 -24.29 5.71 -13.33
C LEU A 102 -24.75 6.87 -14.22
N LEU A 103 -23.87 7.44 -15.05
CA LEU A 103 -24.23 8.49 -15.99
C LEU A 103 -25.16 8.00 -17.11
N ALA A 104 -24.95 6.80 -17.63
CA ALA A 104 -25.82 6.20 -18.63
C ALA A 104 -27.23 5.94 -18.07
N ALA A 105 -27.32 5.48 -16.81
CA ALA A 105 -28.60 5.24 -16.13
C ALA A 105 -29.43 6.51 -15.92
N ARG A 106 -28.83 7.70 -15.95
CA ARG A 106 -29.57 8.98 -15.90
C ARG A 106 -30.36 9.29 -17.17
N GLY A 107 -30.11 8.60 -18.28
CA GLY A 107 -30.83 8.80 -19.53
C GLY A 107 -30.65 10.18 -20.17
N SER A 108 -29.54 10.88 -19.89
CA SER A 108 -29.26 12.18 -20.53
C SER A 108 -28.85 12.01 -22.00
N THR A 109 -29.35 12.88 -22.87
CA THR A 109 -29.00 12.91 -24.31
C THR A 109 -28.24 14.20 -24.63
N PRO A 110 -27.00 14.14 -25.15
CA PRO A 110 -26.20 12.94 -25.42
C PRO A 110 -25.69 12.27 -24.12
N VAL A 111 -25.39 10.97 -24.20
CA VAL A 111 -24.85 10.19 -23.08
C VAL A 111 -23.54 10.81 -22.63
N GLN A 112 -23.50 11.26 -21.38
CA GLN A 112 -22.30 11.84 -20.79
C GLN A 112 -21.37 10.73 -20.32
N THR A 113 -20.09 10.83 -20.67
CA THR A 113 -19.04 9.94 -20.17
C THR A 113 -18.01 10.73 -19.37
N VAL A 114 -17.36 10.10 -18.41
CA VAL A 114 -16.23 10.71 -17.70
C VAL A 114 -14.94 10.62 -18.53
N GLY A 115 -14.07 11.62 -18.40
CA GLY A 115 -12.79 11.65 -19.10
C GLY A 115 -11.76 10.69 -18.49
N GLU A 116 -10.68 10.40 -19.23
CA GLU A 116 -9.62 9.46 -18.85
C GLU A 116 -9.01 9.75 -17.46
N LYS A 117 -8.75 11.02 -17.15
CA LYS A 117 -8.16 11.43 -15.85
C LYS A 117 -9.17 11.53 -14.72
N TRP A 118 -10.45 11.24 -14.97
CA TRP A 118 -11.51 11.48 -13.99
C TRP A 118 -11.34 10.62 -12.75
N ALA A 119 -11.02 9.33 -12.87
CA ALA A 119 -10.86 8.43 -11.72
C ALA A 119 -9.71 8.89 -10.79
N TYR A 120 -8.57 9.31 -11.34
CA TYR A 120 -7.46 9.85 -10.56
C TYR A 120 -7.83 11.17 -9.86
N ASN A 121 -8.56 12.05 -10.54
CA ASN A 121 -9.05 13.29 -9.95
C ASN A 121 -10.14 13.05 -8.91
N PHE A 122 -10.98 12.03 -9.08
CA PHE A 122 -11.95 11.58 -8.09
C PHE A 122 -11.21 11.14 -6.82
N ILE A 123 -10.27 10.20 -6.92
CA ILE A 123 -9.46 9.72 -5.79
C ILE A 123 -8.73 10.90 -5.10
N LYS A 124 -8.09 11.79 -5.87
CA LYS A 124 -7.38 12.96 -5.31
C LYS A 124 -8.29 13.91 -4.51
N ARG A 125 -9.58 13.98 -4.83
CA ARG A 125 -10.55 14.86 -4.14
C ARG A 125 -11.16 14.21 -2.88
N HIS A 126 -11.05 12.90 -2.75
CA HIS A 126 -11.54 12.12 -1.62
C HIS A 126 -10.34 11.68 -0.77
N PRO A 127 -9.95 12.43 0.27
CA PRO A 127 -8.78 12.11 1.12
C PRO A 127 -8.89 10.74 1.80
N GLU A 128 -10.09 10.21 1.92
CA GLU A 128 -10.40 8.85 2.39
C GLU A 128 -10.03 7.74 1.39
N LEU A 129 -9.69 8.08 0.14
CA LEU A 129 -9.27 7.13 -0.89
C LEU A 129 -7.79 7.33 -1.25
N SER A 130 -7.10 6.22 -1.52
CA SER A 130 -5.73 6.24 -2.04
C SER A 130 -5.50 5.10 -3.02
N THR A 131 -4.55 5.28 -3.96
CA THR A 131 -4.09 4.20 -4.84
C THR A 131 -2.88 3.52 -4.22
N GLN A 132 -2.96 2.22 -3.97
CA GLN A 132 -1.84 1.41 -3.47
C GLN A 132 -1.55 0.24 -4.42
N PHE A 133 -0.32 -0.27 -4.39
CA PHE A 133 0.02 -1.50 -5.09
C PHE A 133 -0.53 -2.69 -4.32
N SER A 134 -1.37 -3.50 -4.95
CA SER A 134 -1.83 -4.74 -4.34
C SER A 134 -0.68 -5.76 -4.31
N ARG A 135 -0.59 -6.51 -3.21
CA ARG A 135 0.26 -7.70 -3.13
C ARG A 135 -0.58 -8.91 -3.49
N ARG A 136 0.00 -9.85 -4.23
CA ARG A 136 -0.65 -11.14 -4.49
C ARG A 136 -0.74 -11.88 -3.17
N TYR A 137 -1.95 -12.21 -2.76
CA TYR A 137 -2.21 -13.05 -1.61
C TYR A 137 -2.71 -14.40 -2.10
N ASN A 138 -2.17 -15.49 -1.58
CA ASN A 138 -2.59 -16.82 -2.01
C ASN A 138 -3.99 -17.10 -1.44
N TYR A 139 -4.94 -17.40 -2.32
CA TYR A 139 -6.33 -17.69 -1.96
C TYR A 139 -6.46 -18.91 -1.03
N GLU A 140 -5.61 -19.92 -1.19
CA GLU A 140 -5.60 -21.09 -0.30
C GLU A 140 -5.13 -20.70 1.10
N ARG A 141 -4.14 -19.80 1.23
CA ARG A 141 -3.72 -19.26 2.53
C ARG A 141 -4.86 -18.48 3.19
N ALA A 142 -5.55 -17.63 2.44
CA ALA A 142 -6.71 -16.89 2.93
C ALA A 142 -7.85 -17.81 3.42
N LYS A 143 -8.03 -18.99 2.81
CA LYS A 143 -9.01 -19.99 3.25
C LYS A 143 -8.62 -20.70 4.54
N CYS A 144 -7.33 -20.92 4.75
CA CYS A 144 -6.81 -21.64 5.92
C CYS A 144 -6.63 -20.73 7.14
N GLU A 145 -6.77 -19.42 6.98
CA GLU A 145 -6.67 -18.43 8.06
C GLU A 145 -8.01 -18.24 8.78
N ASP A 146 -8.46 -19.27 9.50
CA ASP A 146 -9.52 -19.10 10.48
C ASP A 146 -8.91 -18.46 11.74
N PRO A 147 -9.31 -17.21 12.10
CA PRO A 147 -8.77 -16.53 13.26
C PRO A 147 -8.92 -17.36 14.54
N ILE A 148 -10.03 -18.11 14.69
CA ILE A 148 -10.29 -18.90 15.90
C ILE A 148 -9.25 -20.02 16.02
N ILE A 149 -9.05 -20.79 14.94
CA ILE A 149 -8.08 -21.90 14.91
C ILE A 149 -6.66 -21.37 15.16
N ILE A 150 -6.31 -20.24 14.54
CA ILE A 150 -5.00 -19.61 14.72
C ILE A 150 -4.80 -19.20 16.19
N HIS A 151 -5.78 -18.55 16.81
CA HIS A 151 -5.69 -18.12 18.21
C HIS A 151 -5.57 -19.32 19.16
N GLU A 152 -6.40 -20.35 18.97
CA GLU A 152 -6.34 -21.57 19.79
C GLU A 152 -4.98 -22.28 19.70
N TRP A 153 -4.37 -22.29 18.51
CA TRP A 153 -3.03 -22.84 18.31
C TRP A 153 -1.97 -22.03 19.06
N PHE A 154 -1.96 -20.70 18.91
CA PHE A 154 -1.00 -19.84 19.62
C PHE A 154 -1.17 -19.89 21.14
N ASP A 155 -2.40 -19.95 21.65
CA ASP A 155 -2.68 -20.14 23.07
C ASP A 155 -2.13 -21.47 23.59
N CYS A 156 -2.22 -22.53 22.79
CA CYS A 156 -1.67 -23.84 23.11
C CYS A 156 -0.13 -23.80 23.16
N VAL A 157 0.50 -23.15 22.19
CA VAL A 157 1.96 -22.94 22.16
C VAL A 157 2.41 -22.16 23.38
N GLN A 158 1.74 -21.05 23.72
CA GLN A 158 2.08 -20.24 24.88
C GLN A 158 1.95 -21.03 26.20
N ARG A 159 0.87 -21.80 26.36
CA ARG A 159 0.69 -22.70 27.51
C ARG A 159 1.82 -23.71 27.64
N THR A 160 2.24 -24.29 26.51
CA THR A 160 3.33 -25.28 26.45
C THR A 160 4.67 -24.65 26.86
N ILE A 161 4.99 -23.47 26.32
CA ILE A 161 6.21 -22.72 26.68
C ILE A 161 6.26 -22.48 28.18
N LEU A 162 5.16 -22.02 28.78
CA LEU A 162 5.08 -21.76 30.22
C LEU A 162 5.17 -23.04 31.06
N GLN A 163 4.50 -24.12 30.64
CA GLN A 163 4.48 -25.38 31.37
C GLN A 163 5.87 -26.03 31.46
N TYR A 164 6.63 -26.00 30.38
CA TYR A 164 7.96 -26.62 30.30
C TYR A 164 9.11 -25.65 30.58
N GLY A 165 8.82 -24.36 30.79
CA GLY A 165 9.84 -23.34 31.04
C GLY A 165 10.80 -23.18 29.86
N ILE A 166 10.28 -23.24 28.62
CA ILE A 166 11.09 -23.12 27.41
C ILE A 166 11.58 -21.68 27.28
N ASP A 167 12.89 -21.47 27.25
CA ASP A 167 13.47 -20.15 27.08
C ASP A 167 13.31 -19.67 25.62
N PRO A 168 13.06 -18.37 25.37
CA PRO A 168 13.08 -17.82 24.01
C PRO A 168 14.35 -18.16 23.22
N ASP A 169 15.49 -18.34 23.90
CA ASP A 169 16.73 -18.77 23.28
C ASP A 169 16.67 -20.17 22.65
N ASP A 170 15.75 -21.02 23.12
CA ASP A 170 15.52 -22.39 22.68
C ASP A 170 14.37 -22.51 21.66
N ILE A 171 13.70 -21.40 21.32
CA ILE A 171 12.65 -21.35 20.31
C ILE A 171 13.27 -20.89 19.00
N TYR A 172 13.21 -21.75 17.97
CA TYR A 172 13.77 -21.47 16.66
C TYR A 172 12.73 -21.51 15.57
N ASN A 173 12.79 -20.52 14.68
CA ASN A 173 12.12 -20.58 13.39
C ASN A 173 13.10 -21.10 12.34
N PHE A 174 12.63 -22.01 11.51
CA PHE A 174 13.41 -22.66 10.46
C PHE A 174 12.68 -22.50 9.15
N ASP A 175 13.34 -21.91 8.16
CA ASP A 175 12.73 -21.65 6.86
C ASP A 175 13.70 -21.94 5.71
N GLU A 176 13.13 -22.28 4.56
CA GLU A 176 13.85 -22.62 3.34
C GLU A 176 13.62 -21.55 2.28
N THR A 177 14.72 -21.03 1.72
CA THR A 177 14.68 -20.08 0.62
C THR A 177 15.46 -20.61 -0.58
N GLY A 178 14.77 -20.71 -1.73
CA GLY A 178 15.39 -21.04 -3.00
C GLY A 178 15.91 -19.81 -3.73
N PHE A 179 17.17 -19.84 -4.13
CA PHE A 179 17.83 -18.87 -5.00
C PHE A 179 17.98 -19.44 -6.39
N ALA A 180 17.28 -18.84 -7.36
CA ALA A 180 17.42 -19.23 -8.75
C ALA A 180 18.62 -18.52 -9.40
N MET A 181 19.66 -19.28 -9.70
CA MET A 181 20.84 -18.79 -10.40
C MET A 181 20.48 -18.47 -11.86
N GLY A 182 20.97 -17.35 -12.37
CA GLY A 182 20.75 -16.93 -13.77
C GLY A 182 19.34 -16.41 -14.11
N LEU A 183 18.41 -16.35 -13.14
CA LEU A 183 17.09 -15.75 -13.35
C LEU A 183 17.13 -14.23 -13.10
N THR A 184 17.23 -13.46 -14.18
CA THR A 184 17.14 -12.00 -14.11
C THR A 184 15.69 -11.57 -13.87
N ALA A 185 15.42 -10.95 -12.72
CA ALA A 185 14.15 -10.30 -12.44
C ALA A 185 13.95 -9.05 -13.32
N THR A 186 12.70 -8.58 -13.45
CA THR A 186 12.42 -7.32 -14.14
C THR A 186 13.13 -6.17 -13.43
N ALA A 187 14.17 -5.62 -14.06
CA ALA A 187 14.93 -4.48 -13.56
C ALA A 187 14.75 -3.27 -14.48
N LYS A 188 14.83 -2.06 -13.90
CA LYS A 188 14.86 -0.82 -14.67
C LYS A 188 16.23 -0.68 -15.31
N VAL A 189 16.29 -0.80 -16.64
CA VAL A 189 17.54 -0.71 -17.41
C VAL A 189 17.67 0.63 -18.12
N VAL A 190 18.90 1.12 -18.29
CA VAL A 190 19.20 2.23 -19.17
C VAL A 190 19.40 1.67 -20.59
N THR A 191 18.61 2.15 -21.54
CA THR A 191 18.62 1.69 -22.94
C THR A 191 18.43 2.89 -23.87
N ARG A 192 18.76 2.69 -25.16
CA ARG A 192 18.42 3.63 -26.25
C ARG A 192 16.94 4.02 -26.21
N SER A 193 16.65 5.29 -26.44
CA SER A 193 15.32 5.91 -26.47
C SER A 193 14.44 5.36 -27.59
N GLU A 194 15.05 5.00 -28.73
CA GLU A 194 14.39 4.51 -29.93
C GLU A 194 14.23 2.98 -29.88
N TYR A 195 13.43 2.49 -28.94
CA TYR A 195 13.08 1.08 -28.91
C TYR A 195 11.61 0.91 -28.51
N TYR A 196 10.86 0.19 -29.34
CA TYR A 196 9.48 -0.17 -29.06
C TYR A 196 9.48 -1.51 -28.32
N GLY A 197 9.06 -1.50 -27.04
CA GLY A 197 8.90 -2.69 -26.22
C GLY A 197 9.87 -2.80 -25.04
N GLN A 198 9.74 -3.88 -24.26
CA GLN A 198 10.61 -4.17 -23.13
C GLN A 198 11.90 -4.83 -23.61
N ARG A 199 13.06 -4.38 -23.10
CA ARG A 199 14.35 -4.99 -23.45
C ARG A 199 14.48 -6.37 -22.81
N SER A 200 14.77 -7.37 -23.64
CA SER A 200 15.24 -8.67 -23.17
C SER A 200 16.72 -8.56 -22.79
N LEU A 201 17.03 -8.78 -21.53
CA LEU A 201 18.41 -9.03 -21.11
C LEU A 201 18.74 -10.51 -21.39
N LEU A 202 19.96 -10.77 -21.88
CA LEU A 202 20.46 -12.13 -22.04
C LEU A 202 20.51 -12.79 -20.66
N GLN A 203 19.70 -13.83 -20.48
CA GLN A 203 19.77 -14.68 -19.29
C GLN A 203 20.83 -15.75 -19.55
N PRO A 204 21.77 -15.97 -18.61
CA PRO A 204 22.60 -17.16 -18.63
C PRO A 204 21.71 -18.40 -18.73
N GLY A 205 22.11 -19.38 -19.56
CA GLY A 205 21.30 -20.59 -19.78
C GLY A 205 21.18 -21.50 -18.54
N ASN A 206 22.08 -21.33 -17.55
CA ASN A 206 21.99 -22.08 -16.30
C ASN A 206 20.88 -21.48 -15.41
N ARG A 207 19.87 -22.31 -15.10
CA ARG A 207 18.71 -21.98 -14.25
C ARG A 207 18.66 -22.89 -13.02
N GLU A 208 19.82 -23.28 -12.52
CA GLU A 208 19.91 -24.09 -11.32
C GLU A 208 19.46 -23.33 -10.09
N TRP A 209 18.82 -24.07 -9.18
CA TRP A 209 18.40 -23.56 -7.88
C TRP A 209 19.45 -23.93 -6.85
N VAL A 210 19.77 -22.98 -5.98
CA VAL A 210 20.52 -23.18 -4.75
C VAL A 210 19.56 -22.94 -3.61
N THR A 211 19.50 -23.85 -2.67
CA THR A 211 18.56 -23.77 -1.54
C THR A 211 19.33 -23.36 -0.31
N SER A 212 18.88 -22.32 0.38
CA SER A 212 19.39 -21.92 1.69
C SER A 212 18.39 -22.32 2.75
N ILE A 213 18.90 -22.96 3.78
CA ILE A 213 18.19 -23.21 5.03
C ILE A 213 18.71 -22.19 6.04
N GLU A 214 17.80 -21.36 6.54
CA GLU A 214 18.10 -20.33 7.51
C GLU A 214 17.32 -20.57 8.80
N CYS A 215 17.97 -20.28 9.92
CA CYS A 215 17.38 -20.53 11.22
C CYS A 215 17.71 -19.40 12.18
N THR A 216 16.69 -18.87 12.85
CA THR A 216 16.81 -17.78 13.82
C THR A 216 16.06 -18.13 15.09
N ASN A 217 16.63 -17.79 16.24
CA ASN A 217 15.95 -17.97 17.52
C ASN A 217 15.06 -16.77 17.86
N ALA A 218 14.18 -16.94 18.84
CA ALA A 218 13.26 -15.87 19.25
C ALA A 218 13.96 -14.67 19.91
N SER A 219 15.21 -14.83 20.36
CA SER A 219 16.06 -13.75 20.88
C SER A 219 16.84 -12.98 19.80
N GLY A 220 16.74 -13.38 18.53
CA GLY A 220 17.34 -12.68 17.39
C GLY A 220 18.72 -13.18 16.94
N TRP A 221 19.20 -14.31 17.46
CA TRP A 221 20.42 -14.96 16.99
C TRP A 221 20.14 -15.83 15.75
N ALA A 222 20.95 -15.66 14.72
CA ALA A 222 20.91 -16.49 13.52
C ALA A 222 21.94 -17.64 13.63
N LEU A 223 21.50 -18.87 13.38
CA LEU A 223 22.42 -19.98 13.19
C LEU A 223 23.08 -19.86 11.81
N PRO A 224 24.33 -20.36 11.65
CA PRO A 224 24.95 -20.42 10.34
C PRO A 224 24.06 -21.17 9.34
N PRO A 225 23.89 -20.62 8.12
CA PRO A 225 22.99 -21.21 7.13
C PRO A 225 23.53 -22.54 6.59
N CYS A 226 22.62 -23.37 6.11
CA CYS A 226 22.94 -24.57 5.36
C CYS A 226 22.55 -24.39 3.89
N ILE A 227 23.55 -24.36 3.02
CA ILE A 227 23.39 -24.15 1.58
C ILE A 227 23.41 -25.51 0.88
N ILE A 228 22.38 -25.79 0.10
CA ILE A 228 22.21 -27.03 -0.65
C ILE A 228 22.35 -26.73 -2.14
N PHE A 229 23.35 -27.33 -2.76
CA PHE A 229 23.54 -27.29 -4.20
C PHE A 229 22.89 -28.50 -4.87
N LYS A 230 22.30 -28.29 -6.04
CA LYS A 230 21.91 -29.42 -6.89
C LYS A 230 23.17 -30.10 -7.44
N GLY A 231 23.39 -31.36 -7.08
CA GLY A 231 24.58 -32.08 -7.52
C GLY A 231 24.81 -33.40 -6.80
N LYS A 232 25.97 -34.00 -7.08
CA LYS A 232 26.45 -35.23 -6.41
C LYS A 232 27.65 -34.98 -5.51
N VAL A 233 28.45 -33.96 -5.82
CA VAL A 233 29.69 -33.64 -5.11
C VAL A 233 29.77 -32.13 -4.99
N PHE A 234 30.06 -31.65 -3.79
CA PHE A 234 30.44 -30.28 -3.54
C PHE A 234 31.95 -30.15 -3.74
N ILE A 235 32.38 -29.25 -4.61
CA ILE A 235 33.80 -28.99 -4.87
C ILE A 235 34.13 -27.64 -4.26
N GLU A 236 34.68 -27.65 -3.04
CA GLU A 236 35.00 -26.44 -2.27
C GLU A 236 35.97 -25.50 -3.00
N ALA A 237 36.90 -26.06 -3.78
CA ALA A 237 37.88 -25.30 -4.57
C ALA A 237 37.28 -24.41 -5.68
N TRP A 238 35.97 -24.45 -5.90
CA TRP A 238 35.27 -23.55 -6.83
C TRP A 238 34.88 -22.22 -6.20
N PHE A 239 35.10 -22.05 -4.90
CA PHE A 239 34.70 -20.87 -4.14
C PHE A 239 35.91 -20.28 -3.43
N ASP A 240 35.99 -18.96 -3.41
CA ASP A 240 36.96 -18.20 -2.63
C ASP A 240 36.28 -17.69 -1.35
N ASP A 241 37.01 -17.69 -0.23
CA ASP A 241 36.61 -17.06 1.05
C ASP A 241 35.26 -17.53 1.64
N LEU A 242 34.93 -18.83 1.57
CA LEU A 242 33.72 -19.35 2.21
C LEU A 242 33.78 -19.24 3.75
N PRO A 243 32.70 -18.80 4.41
CA PRO A 243 32.65 -18.79 5.87
C PRO A 243 32.74 -20.21 6.44
N GLY A 244 33.69 -20.44 7.34
CA GLY A 244 33.96 -21.78 7.89
C GLY A 244 32.89 -22.32 8.85
N ASP A 245 31.97 -21.47 9.30
CA ASP A 245 30.83 -21.83 10.13
C ASP A 245 29.60 -22.22 9.31
N TRP A 246 29.57 -21.91 8.01
CA TRP A 246 28.48 -22.27 7.12
C TRP A 246 28.56 -23.74 6.74
N ARG A 247 27.41 -24.30 6.38
CA ARG A 247 27.33 -25.68 5.93
C ARG A 247 26.97 -25.74 4.46
N PHE A 248 27.65 -26.62 3.73
CA PHE A 248 27.40 -26.88 2.32
C PHE A 248 27.05 -28.35 2.12
N GLU A 249 25.90 -28.60 1.50
CA GLU A 249 25.38 -29.92 1.21
C GLU A 249 25.03 -30.03 -0.28
N VAL A 250 24.87 -31.26 -0.76
CA VAL A 250 24.43 -31.54 -2.13
C VAL A 250 23.25 -32.48 -2.14
N SER A 251 22.28 -32.20 -2.99
CA SER A 251 21.17 -33.13 -3.24
C SER A 251 20.92 -33.29 -4.74
N PRO A 252 20.44 -34.47 -5.21
CA PRO A 252 20.20 -34.70 -6.63
C PRO A 252 19.17 -33.75 -7.25
N ASN A 253 18.22 -33.28 -6.43
CA ASN A 253 17.14 -32.40 -6.85
C ASN A 253 17.37 -30.94 -6.45
N GLY A 254 18.36 -30.63 -5.61
CA GLY A 254 18.63 -29.29 -5.08
C GLY A 254 17.71 -28.86 -3.93
N TRP A 255 16.89 -29.77 -3.40
CA TRP A 255 15.95 -29.51 -2.31
C TRP A 255 16.43 -30.13 -1.00
N THR A 256 15.84 -29.68 0.11
CA THR A 256 16.04 -30.31 1.41
C THR A 256 15.49 -31.73 1.47
N SER A 257 16.03 -32.53 2.39
CA SER A 257 15.49 -33.82 2.81
C SER A 257 15.49 -33.91 4.33
N ASP A 258 14.73 -34.85 4.89
CA ASP A 258 14.70 -35.10 6.35
C ASP A 258 16.10 -35.38 6.89
N GLU A 259 16.92 -36.09 6.13
CA GLU A 259 18.31 -36.39 6.46
C GLU A 259 19.16 -35.12 6.50
N ILE A 260 19.13 -34.30 5.44
CA ILE A 260 19.90 -33.05 5.36
C ILE A 260 19.48 -32.10 6.48
N THR A 261 18.17 -31.96 6.70
CA THR A 261 17.59 -31.11 7.75
C THR A 261 18.02 -31.57 9.15
N SER A 262 17.90 -32.86 9.46
CA SER A 262 18.27 -33.42 10.76
C SER A 262 19.75 -33.22 11.07
N VAL A 263 20.62 -33.45 10.08
CA VAL A 263 22.06 -33.29 10.27
C VAL A 263 22.42 -31.80 10.37
N ALA A 264 21.84 -30.93 9.54
CA ALA A 264 22.05 -29.47 9.60
C ALA A 264 21.64 -28.90 10.97
N PHE A 265 20.47 -29.29 11.46
CA PHE A 265 19.93 -28.86 12.74
C PHE A 265 20.83 -29.28 13.91
N LYS A 266 21.19 -30.57 13.97
CA LYS A 266 22.05 -31.09 15.03
C LYS A 266 23.42 -30.42 15.01
N SER A 267 24.06 -30.32 13.84
CA SER A 267 25.40 -29.73 13.77
C SER A 267 25.43 -28.26 14.21
N SER A 268 24.41 -27.48 13.86
CA SER A 268 24.38 -26.05 14.16
C SER A 268 24.01 -25.78 15.62
N LEU A 269 23.11 -26.57 16.21
CA LEU A 269 22.75 -26.45 17.62
C LEU A 269 23.83 -26.97 18.58
N PHE A 270 24.45 -28.12 18.30
CA PHE A 270 25.52 -28.65 19.15
C PHE A 270 26.75 -27.74 19.15
N ARG A 271 27.05 -27.05 18.04
CA ARG A 271 28.11 -26.03 18.00
C ARG A 271 27.78 -24.81 18.87
N ARG A 272 26.51 -24.41 19.00
CA ARG A 272 26.09 -23.33 19.91
C ARG A 272 26.37 -23.68 21.38
N GLN A 273 25.99 -24.89 21.82
CA GLN A 273 26.18 -25.32 23.22
C GLN A 273 27.65 -25.42 23.65
N LEU A 274 28.59 -25.46 22.71
CA LEU A 274 30.03 -25.48 22.98
C LEU A 274 30.67 -24.06 22.99
N LEU A 275 29.94 -23.04 22.55
CA LEU A 275 30.41 -21.65 22.44
C LEU A 275 29.79 -20.71 23.48
N VAL A 276 28.85 -21.20 24.30
CA VAL A 276 28.25 -20.51 25.46
C VAL A 276 28.78 -21.16 26.75
#